data_AF-A0A6L8KG43-F1
#
_entry.id   AF-A0A6L8KG43-F1
#
_cell.length_a   1.000
_cell.length_b   1.000
_cell.length_c   1.000
_cell.angle_alpha   90.00
_cell.angle_beta   90.00
_cell.angle_gamma   90.00
#
_symmetry.space_group_name_H-M   'P 1'
#
loop_
_entity.id
_entity.type
_entity.pdbx_description
1 polymer ?
#
loop_
_entity_poly.entity_id
_entity_poly.type
_entity_poly.pdbx_seq_one_letter_code
_entity_poly.pdbx_strand_id
1 'polypeptide(L)'
;MNHIFITTSIYSNSTSKPENIPVLYVENGGILKPVNSVSDYIRTECSSMSEVWITKFCLSVRLLVDFIAAHPNYLDKPAKIYREFHRSIQYGTIDESGSDPSLLYWLPRSPKNSRNLLTSIDNWLDWVAKKRDFIQLNPIKDGNFYERQLNWMAYLNRSDKSLLGHLRSRKGAYEIAARVREFRGRRAPVNSSAYGTFAFPEEHFYDLLFRGFVLPGKDGELDPLLKYNWQAICITLLMNAGGVRVRLLAELIII
;
A
#
# COMPACT_ATOMS: atom_id res chain seq x y z
N MET A 1 -19.41 15.92 11.44
CA MET A 1 -18.41 16.03 12.53
C MET A 1 -17.17 16.63 11.91
N ASN A 2 -16.79 17.86 12.26
CA ASN A 2 -15.62 18.48 11.65
C ASN A 2 -14.34 17.96 12.31
N HIS A 3 -13.30 17.77 11.50
CA HIS A 3 -11.98 17.41 11.99
C HIS A 3 -10.92 18.05 11.12
N ILE A 4 -9.77 18.41 11.70
CA ILE A 4 -8.68 19.06 10.99
C ILE A 4 -7.34 18.59 11.55
N PHE A 5 -6.35 18.45 10.68
CA PHE A 5 -4.96 18.35 11.13
C PHE A 5 -4.30 19.71 11.06
N ILE A 6 -3.65 20.10 12.15
CA ILE A 6 -2.84 21.30 12.24
C ILE A 6 -1.42 20.87 12.54
N THR A 7 -0.46 21.34 11.74
CA THR A 7 0.95 21.14 12.02
C THR A 7 1.35 22.06 13.16
N THR A 8 1.81 21.49 14.27
CA THR A 8 2.23 22.24 15.45
C THR A 8 3.72 22.06 15.68
N SER A 9 4.43 23.17 15.91
CA SER A 9 5.82 23.16 16.33
C SER A 9 5.89 22.88 17.83
N ILE A 10 6.43 21.72 18.19
CA ILE A 10 6.58 21.31 19.58
C ILE A 10 8.05 21.47 19.97
N TYR A 11 8.31 22.19 21.06
CA TYR A 11 9.64 22.32 21.65
C TYR A 11 9.81 21.26 22.73
N SER A 12 10.78 20.36 22.57
CA SER A 12 11.19 19.45 23.64
C SER A 12 12.35 20.06 24.44
N ASN A 13 12.32 19.95 25.77
CA ASN A 13 13.36 20.48 26.65
C ASN A 13 14.79 19.99 26.35
N SER A 14 14.93 18.85 25.67
CA SER A 14 16.22 18.25 25.30
C SER A 14 16.82 18.75 23.98
N THR A 15 16.05 19.46 23.16
CA THR A 15 16.44 19.76 21.78
C THR A 15 16.08 21.21 21.44
N SER A 16 17.06 21.99 21.02
CA SER A 16 16.87 23.41 20.66
C SER A 16 16.15 23.64 19.33
N LYS A 17 15.80 22.56 18.61
CA LYS A 17 15.07 22.61 17.34
C LYS A 17 13.60 22.24 17.56
N PRO A 18 12.64 23.05 17.09
CA PRO A 18 11.22 22.68 17.11
C PRO A 18 10.95 21.50 16.18
N GLU A 19 10.17 20.54 16.64
CA GLU A 19 9.66 19.44 15.83
C GLU A 19 8.27 19.79 15.31
N ASN A 20 8.08 19.77 13.99
CA ASN A 20 6.78 20.01 13.36
C ASN A 20 5.99 18.70 13.30
N ILE A 21 4.96 18.58 14.14
CA ILE A 21 4.17 17.36 14.28
C ILE A 21 2.71 17.68 13.93
N PRO A 22 2.06 16.89 13.05
CA PRO A 22 0.64 17.08 12.77
C PRO A 22 -0.21 16.56 13.92
N VAL A 23 -1.09 17.42 14.42
CA VAL A 23 -2.04 17.13 15.51
C VAL A 23 -3.45 17.10 14.94
N LEU A 24 -4.17 16.02 15.20
CA LEU A 24 -5.59 15.89 14.85
C LEU A 24 -6.45 16.59 15.88
N TYR A 25 -7.31 17.50 15.43
CA TYR A 25 -8.38 18.10 16.22
C TYR A 25 -9.72 17.61 15.69
N VAL A 26 -10.58 17.18 16.61
CA VAL A 26 -11.93 16.69 16.28
C VAL A 26 -12.94 17.53 17.05
N GLU A 27 -13.96 18.01 16.34
CA GLU A 27 -15.05 18.78 16.93
C GLU A 27 -15.95 17.88 17.77
N ASN A 28 -16.17 18.28 19.02
CA ASN A 28 -17.12 17.65 19.93
C ASN A 28 -17.89 18.75 20.67
N GLY A 29 -19.17 18.92 20.30
CA GLY A 29 -20.04 19.94 20.88
C GLY A 29 -19.60 21.38 20.59
N GLY A 30 -19.10 21.66 19.38
CA GLY A 30 -18.61 22.98 18.97
C GLY A 30 -17.17 23.31 19.44
N ILE A 31 -16.54 22.42 20.20
CA ILE A 31 -15.16 22.59 20.68
C ILE A 31 -14.24 21.60 19.98
N LEU A 32 -13.15 22.10 19.39
CA LEU A 32 -12.09 21.28 18.84
C LEU A 32 -11.24 20.69 19.96
N LYS A 33 -11.26 19.36 20.10
CA LYS A 33 -10.44 18.62 21.07
C LYS A 33 -9.30 17.89 20.36
N PRO A 34 -8.06 17.95 20.87
CA PRO A 34 -6.93 17.25 20.27
C PRO A 34 -6.98 15.74 20.54
N VAL A 35 -6.65 14.95 19.54
CA VAL A 35 -6.49 13.49 19.65
C VAL A 35 -5.01 13.18 19.84
N ASN A 36 -4.54 13.34 21.07
CA ASN A 36 -3.11 13.24 21.42
C ASN A 36 -2.47 11.89 21.04
N SER A 37 -3.24 10.80 20.98
CA SER A 37 -2.72 9.49 20.60
C SER A 37 -2.16 9.45 19.17
N VAL A 38 -2.59 10.36 18.29
CA VAL A 38 -2.06 10.46 16.92
C VAL A 38 -0.70 11.14 16.92
N SER A 39 -0.60 12.32 17.55
CA SER A 39 0.66 13.07 17.63
C SER A 39 1.71 12.33 18.45
N ASP A 40 1.31 11.66 19.53
CA ASP A 40 2.21 10.85 20.35
C ASP A 40 2.79 9.69 19.55
N TYR A 41 1.97 8.99 18.76
CA TYR A 41 2.42 7.89 17.92
C TYR A 41 3.42 8.34 16.86
N ILE A 42 3.16 9.48 16.21
CA ILE A 42 4.08 10.06 15.21
C ILE A 42 5.42 10.37 15.86
N ARG A 43 5.40 10.97 17.06
CA ARG A 43 6.61 11.37 17.77
C ARG A 43 7.43 10.17 18.27
N THR A 44 6.78 9.12 18.77
CA THR A 44 7.49 7.98 19.38
C THR A 44 7.92 6.93 18.36
N GLU A 45 7.02 6.53 17.44
CA GLU A 45 7.25 5.38 16.55
C GLU A 45 7.65 5.80 15.14
N CYS A 46 7.39 7.06 14.76
CA CYS A 46 7.52 7.51 13.37
C CYS A 46 8.55 8.64 13.20
N SER A 47 9.41 8.88 14.20
CA SER A 47 10.40 9.97 14.19
C SER A 47 11.40 9.88 13.03
N SER A 48 11.66 8.68 12.52
CA SER A 48 12.55 8.43 11.36
C SER A 48 11.80 8.27 10.03
N MET A 49 10.48 8.40 10.01
CA MET A 49 9.67 8.20 8.81
C MET A 49 9.65 9.46 7.95
N SER A 50 9.59 9.28 6.63
CA SER A 50 9.48 10.38 5.68
C SER A 50 8.17 11.16 5.85
N GLU A 51 8.18 12.45 5.49
CA GLU A 51 6.98 13.29 5.47
C GLU A 51 5.83 12.67 4.66
N VAL A 52 6.12 12.10 3.49
CA VAL A 52 5.12 11.42 2.64
C VAL A 52 4.42 10.26 3.38
N TRP A 53 5.16 9.54 4.22
CA TRP A 53 4.58 8.46 5.04
C TRP A 53 3.64 9.05 6.09
N ILE A 54 4.07 10.13 6.77
CA ILE A 54 3.27 10.83 7.78
C ILE A 54 1.98 11.38 7.16
N THR A 55 2.05 12.01 5.98
CA THR A 55 0.86 12.51 5.28
C THR A 55 -0.13 11.38 4.97
N LYS A 56 0.36 10.22 4.52
CA LYS A 56 -0.49 9.04 4.26
C LYS A 56 -1.08 8.46 5.53
N PHE A 57 -0.34 8.45 6.63
CA PHE A 57 -0.86 8.06 7.93
C PHE A 57 -1.98 9.00 8.37
N CYS A 58 -1.77 10.33 8.33
CA CYS A 58 -2.79 11.32 8.64
C CYS A 58 -4.04 11.13 7.78
N LEU A 59 -3.90 10.92 6.47
CA LEU A 59 -5.02 10.60 5.57
C LEU A 59 -5.79 9.36 6.03
N SER A 60 -5.08 8.30 6.43
CA SER A 60 -5.69 7.06 6.92
C SER A 60 -6.53 7.33 8.17
N VAL A 61 -6.01 8.12 9.10
CA VAL A 61 -6.72 8.51 10.33
C VAL A 61 -7.94 9.39 10.01
N ARG A 62 -7.84 10.36 9.09
CA ARG A 62 -8.99 11.17 8.65
C ARG A 62 -10.13 10.31 8.15
N LEU A 63 -9.83 9.37 7.24
CA LEU A 63 -10.83 8.45 6.72
C LEU A 63 -11.50 7.64 7.83
N LEU A 64 -10.75 7.17 8.83
CA LEU A 64 -11.35 6.47 9.95
C LEU A 64 -12.31 7.37 10.76
N VAL A 65 -11.93 8.62 11.02
CA VAL A 65 -12.78 9.59 11.73
C VAL A 65 -14.06 9.88 10.94
N ASP A 66 -13.94 10.14 9.64
CA ASP A 66 -15.09 10.34 8.75
C ASP A 66 -16.03 9.14 8.76
N PHE A 67 -15.47 7.93 8.70
CA PHE A 67 -16.26 6.71 8.73
C PHE A 67 -17.04 6.55 10.04
N ILE A 68 -16.39 6.80 11.18
CA ILE A 68 -17.02 6.73 12.50
C ILE A 68 -18.14 7.78 12.61
N ALA A 69 -17.89 8.99 12.12
CA ALA A 69 -18.86 10.08 12.12
C ALA A 69 -20.12 9.77 11.28
N ALA A 70 -19.94 9.06 10.15
CA ALA A 70 -21.05 8.63 9.29
C ALA A 70 -21.86 7.46 9.89
N HIS A 71 -21.31 6.73 10.87
CA HIS A 71 -21.92 5.53 11.43
C HIS A 71 -22.07 5.56 12.96
N PRO A 72 -22.82 6.54 13.52
CA PRO A 72 -23.02 6.65 14.98
C PRO A 72 -23.68 5.40 15.59
N ASN A 73 -24.49 4.68 14.81
CA ASN A 73 -25.19 3.47 15.24
C ASN A 73 -24.26 2.28 15.55
N TYR A 74 -22.96 2.39 15.22
CA TYR A 74 -21.98 1.33 15.45
C TYR A 74 -21.03 1.61 16.60
N LEU A 75 -21.16 2.73 17.32
CA LEU A 75 -20.25 3.14 18.40
C LEU A 75 -20.08 2.08 19.49
N ASP A 76 -21.15 1.35 19.81
CA ASP A 76 -21.12 0.27 20.82
C ASP A 76 -20.48 -1.04 20.30
N LYS A 77 -20.15 -1.10 19.00
CA LYS A 77 -19.66 -2.31 18.31
C LYS A 77 -18.35 -2.03 17.58
N PRO A 78 -17.24 -1.84 18.31
CA PRO A 78 -15.95 -1.43 17.74
C PRO A 78 -15.43 -2.38 16.64
N ALA A 79 -15.58 -3.69 16.81
CA ALA A 79 -15.20 -4.67 15.79
C ALA A 79 -16.02 -4.55 14.50
N LYS A 80 -17.31 -4.19 14.61
CA LYS A 80 -18.19 -3.97 13.45
C LYS A 80 -17.78 -2.70 12.70
N ILE A 81 -17.50 -1.59 13.41
CA ILE A 81 -16.97 -0.37 12.81
C ILE A 81 -15.74 -0.70 11.98
N TYR A 82 -14.77 -1.38 12.60
CA TYR A 82 -13.49 -1.64 11.94
C TYR A 82 -13.64 -2.51 10.69
N ARG A 83 -14.50 -3.53 10.76
CA ARG A 83 -14.81 -4.41 9.62
C ARG A 83 -15.47 -3.68 8.47
N GLU A 84 -16.50 -2.88 8.73
CA GLU A 84 -17.21 -2.15 7.67
C GLU A 84 -16.35 -1.00 7.12
N PHE A 85 -15.50 -0.39 7.95
CA PHE A 85 -14.48 0.56 7.50
C PHE A 85 -13.51 -0.07 6.50
N HIS A 86 -12.96 -1.25 6.81
CA HIS A 86 -12.11 -1.99 5.88
C HIS A 86 -12.79 -2.24 4.54
N ARG A 87 -14.06 -2.68 4.57
CA ARG A 87 -14.85 -2.92 3.35
C ARG A 87 -15.02 -1.63 2.53
N SER A 88 -15.38 -0.53 3.19
CA SER A 88 -15.58 0.76 2.55
C SER A 88 -14.32 1.28 1.86
N ILE A 89 -13.14 1.06 2.47
CA ILE A 89 -11.84 1.41 1.86
C ILE A 89 -11.49 0.51 0.66
N GLN A 90 -11.96 -0.73 0.64
CA GLN A 90 -11.66 -1.68 -0.43
C GLN A 90 -12.61 -1.57 -1.61
N TYR A 91 -13.91 -1.48 -1.35
CA TYR A 91 -14.97 -1.54 -2.36
C TYR A 91 -15.61 -0.20 -2.66
N GLY A 92 -15.29 0.84 -1.88
CA GLY A 92 -16.03 2.10 -1.91
C GLY A 92 -17.33 1.99 -1.12
N THR A 93 -18.06 3.10 -1.07
CA THR A 93 -19.35 3.22 -0.39
C THR A 93 -20.52 3.49 -1.34
N ILE A 94 -20.22 3.79 -2.60
CA ILE A 94 -21.21 4.08 -3.65
C ILE A 94 -21.74 2.76 -4.24
N ASP A 95 -23.07 2.65 -4.33
CA ASP A 95 -23.74 1.51 -4.95
C ASP A 95 -23.78 1.59 -6.50
N GLU A 96 -24.31 0.55 -7.15
CA GLU A 96 -24.43 0.49 -8.61
C GLU A 96 -25.35 1.58 -9.20
N SER A 97 -26.27 2.12 -8.39
CA SER A 97 -27.18 3.20 -8.77
C SER A 97 -26.57 4.60 -8.56
N GLY A 98 -25.35 4.68 -8.02
CA GLY A 98 -24.69 5.96 -7.71
C GLY A 98 -25.11 6.58 -6.37
N SER A 99 -25.88 5.86 -5.56
CA SER A 99 -26.31 6.28 -4.23
C SER A 99 -25.35 5.78 -3.15
N ASP A 100 -25.14 6.58 -2.10
CA ASP A 100 -24.36 6.19 -0.93
C ASP A 100 -25.11 6.51 0.36
N PRO A 101 -25.69 5.50 1.04
CA PRO A 101 -26.38 5.67 2.32
C PRO A 101 -25.51 6.24 3.44
N SER A 102 -24.19 6.08 3.36
CA SER A 102 -23.23 6.60 4.35
C SER A 102 -22.84 8.06 4.11
N LEU A 103 -23.21 8.62 2.95
CA LEU A 103 -22.86 9.97 2.49
C LEU A 103 -21.35 10.25 2.42
N LEU A 104 -20.52 9.21 2.38
CA LEU A 104 -19.06 9.33 2.28
C LEU A 104 -18.58 9.51 0.84
N TYR A 105 -19.33 8.96 -0.12
CA TYR A 105 -19.07 8.93 -1.55
C TYR A 105 -17.65 8.46 -1.91
N TRP A 106 -17.16 7.44 -1.23
CA TRP A 106 -15.83 6.91 -1.49
C TRP A 106 -15.84 5.95 -2.67
N LEU A 107 -14.97 6.21 -3.64
CA LEU A 107 -14.66 5.29 -4.71
C LEU A 107 -13.78 4.13 -4.22
N PRO A 108 -13.90 2.94 -4.83
CA PRO A 108 -13.01 1.82 -4.54
C PRO A 108 -11.56 2.22 -4.76
N ARG A 109 -10.70 1.85 -3.81
CA ARG A 109 -9.27 2.15 -3.88
C ARG A 109 -8.49 0.97 -4.42
N SER A 110 -7.34 1.26 -5.03
CA SER A 110 -6.47 0.20 -5.52
C SER A 110 -6.04 -0.73 -4.37
N PRO A 111 -5.86 -2.04 -4.62
CA PRO A 111 -5.60 -3.01 -3.55
C PRO A 111 -4.34 -2.69 -2.75
N LYS A 112 -3.31 -2.16 -3.43
CA LYS A 112 -2.07 -1.69 -2.82
C LYS A 112 -2.31 -0.48 -1.92
N ASN A 113 -3.11 0.49 -2.37
CA ASN A 113 -3.40 1.69 -1.59
C ASN A 113 -4.25 1.36 -0.36
N SER A 114 -5.34 0.59 -0.53
CA SER A 114 -6.17 0.13 0.59
C SER A 114 -5.32 -0.60 1.63
N ARG A 115 -4.46 -1.54 1.20
CA ARG A 115 -3.58 -2.27 2.11
C ARG A 115 -2.67 -1.35 2.89
N ASN A 116 -2.08 -0.34 2.26
CA ASN A 116 -1.17 0.58 2.94
C ASN A 116 -1.91 1.41 4.00
N LEU A 117 -3.06 1.99 3.66
CA LEU A 117 -3.88 2.78 4.60
C LEU A 117 -4.29 1.94 5.81
N LEU A 118 -4.81 0.74 5.56
CA LEU A 118 -5.27 -0.18 6.60
C LEU A 118 -4.12 -0.65 7.50
N THR A 119 -2.95 -0.94 6.92
CA THR A 119 -1.75 -1.33 7.69
C THR A 119 -1.27 -0.19 8.59
N SER A 120 -1.28 1.05 8.10
CA SER A 120 -0.91 2.23 8.89
C SER A 120 -1.84 2.42 10.09
N ILE A 121 -3.15 2.19 9.90
CA ILE A 121 -4.14 2.24 10.99
C ILE A 121 -3.94 1.08 11.96
N ASP A 122 -3.77 -0.15 11.47
CA ASP A 122 -3.50 -1.33 12.30
C ASP A 122 -2.28 -1.12 13.22
N ASN A 123 -1.19 -0.54 12.70
CA ASN A 123 0.02 -0.28 13.48
C ASN A 123 -0.22 0.77 14.58
N TRP A 124 -0.95 1.83 14.26
CA TRP A 124 -1.28 2.87 15.23
C TRP A 124 -2.21 2.34 16.32
N LEU A 125 -3.27 1.61 15.95
CA LEU A 125 -4.22 1.03 16.90
C LEU A 125 -3.54 0.01 17.83
N ASP A 126 -2.62 -0.80 17.30
CA ASP A 126 -1.82 -1.72 18.11
C ASP A 126 -0.95 -1.00 19.13
N TRP A 127 -0.33 0.11 18.72
CA TRP A 127 0.46 0.94 19.61
C TRP A 127 -0.41 1.58 20.71
N VAL A 128 -1.60 2.09 20.35
CA VAL A 128 -2.55 2.65 21.32
C VAL A 128 -3.01 1.57 22.31
N ALA A 129 -3.37 0.39 21.82
CA ALA A 129 -3.82 -0.73 22.65
C ALA A 129 -2.73 -1.13 23.67
N LYS A 130 -1.47 -1.24 23.23
CA LYS A 130 -0.33 -1.53 24.11
C LYS A 130 -0.08 -0.45 25.16
N LYS A 131 -0.19 0.83 24.80
CA LYS A 131 0.17 1.95 25.69
C LYS A 131 -0.90 2.28 26.72
N ARG A 132 -2.17 1.99 26.41
CA ARG A 132 -3.33 2.37 27.25
C ARG A 132 -4.15 1.17 27.75
N ASP A 133 -3.63 -0.05 27.56
CA ASP A 133 -4.27 -1.32 27.95
C ASP A 133 -5.72 -1.44 27.45
N PHE A 134 -5.96 -1.01 26.20
CA PHE A 134 -7.26 -1.08 25.55
C PHE A 134 -7.43 -2.36 24.73
N ILE A 135 -8.68 -2.77 24.52
CA ILE A 135 -9.04 -3.86 23.63
C ILE A 135 -8.55 -3.55 22.21
N GLN A 136 -7.75 -4.45 21.66
CA GLN A 136 -7.24 -4.34 20.29
C GLN A 136 -8.39 -4.56 19.29
N LEU A 137 -8.63 -3.59 18.40
CA LEU A 137 -9.73 -3.66 17.41
C LEU A 137 -9.55 -4.76 16.36
N ASN A 138 -8.29 -5.13 16.08
CA ASN A 138 -7.93 -6.18 15.14
C ASN A 138 -6.81 -7.04 15.73
N PRO A 139 -7.12 -7.91 16.70
CA PRO A 139 -6.10 -8.65 17.43
C PRO A 139 -5.29 -9.57 16.52
N ILE A 140 -4.02 -9.75 16.89
CA ILE A 140 -3.16 -10.78 16.30
C ILE A 140 -3.43 -12.07 17.07
N LYS A 141 -4.06 -13.04 16.40
CA LYS A 141 -4.33 -14.38 16.93
C LYS A 141 -3.39 -15.42 16.32
N ASP A 142 -3.34 -16.59 16.92
CA ASP A 142 -2.75 -17.76 16.28
C ASP A 142 -3.59 -18.19 15.08
N GLY A 143 -2.93 -18.31 13.92
CA GLY A 143 -3.57 -18.81 12.72
C GLY A 143 -3.83 -20.31 12.80
N ASN A 144 -4.90 -20.77 12.15
CA ASN A 144 -5.14 -22.20 11.96
C ASN A 144 -4.05 -22.82 11.07
N PHE A 145 -3.83 -24.14 11.14
CA PHE A 145 -2.86 -24.90 10.35
C PHE A 145 -2.79 -24.45 8.87
N TYR A 146 -3.94 -24.37 8.20
CA TYR A 146 -3.99 -23.94 6.79
C TYR A 146 -3.59 -22.47 6.59
N GLU A 147 -3.98 -21.58 7.50
CA GLU A 147 -3.59 -20.16 7.43
C GLU A 147 -2.08 -19.98 7.65
N ARG A 148 -1.51 -20.75 8.58
CA ARG A 148 -0.05 -20.78 8.82
C ARG A 148 0.68 -21.26 7.57
N GLN A 149 0.22 -22.37 6.97
CA GLN A 149 0.82 -22.91 5.76
C GLN A 149 0.72 -21.96 4.56
N LEU A 150 -0.44 -21.31 4.36
CA LEU A 150 -0.61 -20.33 3.29
C LEU A 150 0.30 -19.11 3.48
N ASN A 151 0.43 -18.60 4.72
CA ASN A 151 1.34 -17.50 5.02
C ASN A 151 2.80 -17.92 4.79
N TRP A 152 3.14 -19.16 5.19
CA TRP A 152 4.46 -19.74 5.02
C TRP A 152 4.84 -19.86 3.54
N MET A 153 3.99 -20.47 2.72
CA MET A 153 4.18 -20.56 1.26
C MET A 153 4.29 -19.17 0.63
N ALA A 154 3.46 -18.21 1.05
CA ALA A 154 3.53 -16.84 0.56
C ALA A 154 4.80 -16.10 0.99
N TYR A 155 5.40 -16.49 2.11
CA TYR A 155 6.71 -15.99 2.55
C TYR A 155 7.82 -16.59 1.68
N LEU A 156 7.84 -17.92 1.50
CA LEU A 156 8.83 -18.62 0.67
C LEU A 156 8.86 -18.05 -0.75
N ASN A 157 7.70 -17.95 -1.40
CA ASN A 157 7.58 -17.38 -2.75
C ASN A 157 8.09 -15.91 -2.84
N ARG A 158 7.96 -15.13 -1.77
CA ARG A 158 8.52 -13.75 -1.71
C ARG A 158 10.02 -13.76 -1.45
N SER A 159 10.51 -14.73 -0.67
CA SER A 159 11.92 -14.91 -0.36
C SER A 159 12.71 -15.38 -1.58
N ASP A 160 12.19 -16.37 -2.30
CA ASP A 160 12.84 -16.94 -3.49
C ASP A 160 12.96 -15.91 -4.63
N LYS A 161 12.03 -14.95 -4.69
CA LYS A 161 12.04 -13.84 -5.66
C LYS A 161 12.90 -12.63 -5.24
N SER A 162 13.49 -12.70 -4.05
CA SER A 162 14.31 -11.64 -3.46
C SER A 162 15.78 -12.01 -3.52
N LEU A 163 16.62 -11.14 -4.07
CA LEU A 163 18.08 -11.37 -4.17
C LEU A 163 18.70 -11.72 -2.80
N LEU A 164 18.28 -11.01 -1.75
CA LEU A 164 18.72 -11.24 -0.36
C LEU A 164 17.80 -12.15 0.44
N GLY A 165 16.96 -12.96 -0.22
CA GLY A 165 16.03 -13.87 0.45
C GLY A 165 16.74 -14.90 1.34
N HIS A 166 17.91 -15.35 0.92
CA HIS A 166 18.73 -16.35 1.62
C HIS A 166 19.29 -15.87 2.97
N LEU A 167 19.39 -14.55 3.19
CA LEU A 167 19.85 -13.98 4.46
C LEU A 167 18.75 -13.94 5.53
N ARG A 168 17.50 -14.25 5.17
CA ARG A 168 16.38 -14.16 6.11
C ARG A 168 16.27 -15.41 6.96
N SER A 169 16.08 -15.23 8.27
CA SER A 169 15.86 -16.34 9.20
C SER A 169 14.56 -17.08 8.87
N ARG A 170 14.70 -18.33 8.44
CA ARG A 170 13.59 -19.24 8.13
C ARG A 170 12.73 -19.53 9.36
N LYS A 171 13.36 -19.71 10.52
CA LYS A 171 12.71 -20.01 11.80
C LYS A 171 11.83 -18.84 12.27
N GLY A 172 12.40 -17.63 12.33
CA GLY A 172 11.65 -16.44 12.73
C GLY A 172 10.50 -16.12 11.77
N ALA A 173 10.69 -16.36 10.47
CA ALA A 173 9.64 -16.18 9.48
C ALA A 173 8.47 -17.17 9.64
N TYR A 174 8.75 -18.42 10.05
CA TYR A 174 7.72 -19.40 10.34
C TYR A 174 6.87 -19.00 11.56
N GLU A 175 7.52 -18.51 12.62
CA GLU A 175 6.84 -17.99 13.82
C GLU A 175 5.97 -16.76 13.50
N ILE A 176 6.45 -15.84 12.65
CA ILE A 176 5.65 -14.69 12.18
C ILE A 176 4.49 -15.15 11.30
N ALA A 177 4.71 -16.12 10.41
CA ALA A 177 3.67 -16.69 9.56
C ALA A 177 2.55 -17.39 10.35
N ALA A 178 2.88 -17.87 11.55
CA ALA A 178 1.93 -18.47 12.48
C ALA A 178 0.92 -17.47 13.06
N ARG A 179 1.28 -16.18 13.11
CA ARG A 179 0.44 -15.11 13.67
C ARG A 179 -0.40 -14.41 12.59
N VAL A 180 -1.68 -14.26 12.86
CA VAL A 180 -2.70 -13.83 11.89
C VAL A 180 -3.59 -12.76 12.50
N ARG A 181 -3.82 -11.65 11.77
CA ARG A 181 -4.86 -10.68 12.11
C ARG A 181 -6.24 -11.31 11.98
N GLU A 182 -7.12 -11.05 12.94
CA GLU A 182 -8.51 -11.51 12.91
C GLU A 182 -9.24 -11.03 11.65
N PHE A 183 -9.12 -9.74 11.33
CA PHE A 183 -9.62 -9.20 10.08
C PHE A 183 -8.46 -8.98 9.10
N ARG A 184 -8.55 -9.62 7.93
CA ARG A 184 -7.67 -9.37 6.79
C ARG A 184 -8.48 -8.78 5.66
N GLY A 185 -8.10 -7.57 5.23
CA GLY A 185 -8.58 -7.03 3.97
C GLY A 185 -8.35 -8.03 2.84
N ARG A 186 -9.35 -8.21 1.96
CA ARG A 186 -9.25 -9.16 0.84
C ARG A 186 -8.05 -8.75 -0.03
N ARG A 187 -7.15 -9.68 -0.34
CA ARG A 187 -6.24 -9.48 -1.48
C ARG A 187 -7.14 -9.42 -2.69
N ALA A 188 -7.11 -8.31 -3.43
CA ALA A 188 -7.84 -8.29 -4.68
C ALA A 188 -7.41 -9.50 -5.51
N PRO A 189 -8.38 -10.24 -6.09
CA PRO A 189 -8.02 -11.17 -7.14
C PRO A 189 -7.16 -10.41 -8.14
N VAL A 190 -6.09 -11.06 -8.62
CA VAL A 190 -5.35 -10.53 -9.77
C VAL A 190 -6.35 -10.62 -10.91
N ASN A 191 -7.16 -9.57 -11.09
CA ASN A 191 -8.04 -9.42 -12.23
C ASN A 191 -7.13 -9.13 -13.42
N SER A 192 -6.50 -10.16 -13.96
CA SER A 192 -5.80 -10.10 -15.23
C SER A 192 -6.77 -9.93 -16.41
N SER A 193 -8.09 -9.94 -16.18
CA SER A 193 -9.13 -9.94 -17.21
C SER A 193 -10.12 -8.77 -17.17
N ALA A 194 -10.23 -8.00 -16.06
CA ALA A 194 -11.27 -6.96 -15.96
C ALA A 194 -10.94 -5.68 -16.73
N TYR A 195 -9.66 -5.43 -16.93
CA TYR A 195 -9.14 -4.46 -17.89
C TYR A 195 -8.23 -5.29 -18.77
N GLY A 196 -8.55 -5.41 -20.07
CA GLY A 196 -7.70 -6.14 -21.01
C GLY A 196 -6.25 -5.76 -20.77
N THR A 197 -5.36 -6.76 -20.68
CA THR A 197 -3.93 -6.51 -20.46
C THR A 197 -3.51 -5.45 -21.48
N PHE A 198 -3.02 -4.30 -20.99
CA PHE A 198 -2.49 -3.26 -21.87
C PHE A 198 -1.27 -3.84 -22.58
N ALA A 199 -1.52 -4.41 -23.76
CA ALA A 199 -0.51 -4.85 -24.69
C ALA A 199 -0.12 -3.66 -25.56
N PHE A 200 1.12 -3.66 -26.01
CA PHE A 200 1.54 -2.70 -27.01
C PHE A 200 0.72 -2.95 -28.30
N PRO A 201 0.18 -1.90 -28.96
CA PRO A 201 -0.58 -2.09 -30.20
C PRO A 201 0.27 -2.81 -31.24
N GLU A 202 -0.21 -3.97 -31.71
CA GLU A 202 0.53 -4.84 -32.62
C GLU A 202 0.87 -4.13 -33.94
N GLU A 203 -0.02 -3.24 -34.37
CA GLU A 203 0.15 -2.36 -35.54
C GLU A 203 1.39 -1.46 -35.49
N HIS A 204 1.84 -1.07 -34.30
CA HIS A 204 3.02 -0.21 -34.13
C HIS A 204 4.29 -1.00 -33.81
N PHE A 205 4.22 -2.33 -33.66
CA PHE A 205 5.35 -3.11 -33.14
C PHE A 205 6.53 -3.11 -34.11
N TYR A 206 6.26 -3.23 -35.41
CA TYR A 206 7.29 -3.11 -36.44
C TYR A 206 7.92 -1.72 -36.49
N ASP A 207 7.13 -0.66 -36.32
CA ASP A 207 7.65 0.71 -36.26
C ASP A 207 8.54 0.92 -35.05
N LEU A 208 8.20 0.35 -33.88
CA LEU A 208 9.08 0.37 -32.71
C LEU A 208 10.43 -0.29 -32.99
N LEU A 209 10.43 -1.46 -33.65
CA LEU A 209 11.67 -2.19 -33.94
C LEU A 209 12.59 -1.44 -34.91
N PHE A 210 12.04 -0.91 -36.01
CA PHE A 210 12.84 -0.40 -37.12
C PHE A 210 12.88 1.13 -37.23
N ARG A 211 12.07 1.86 -36.46
CA ARG A 211 12.16 3.33 -36.33
C ARG A 211 12.55 3.76 -34.93
N GLY A 212 12.19 2.98 -33.90
CA GLY A 212 12.48 3.30 -32.51
C GLY A 212 13.89 2.96 -32.02
N PHE A 213 14.56 1.98 -32.64
CA PHE A 213 15.91 1.53 -32.26
C PHE A 213 17.02 1.90 -33.26
N VAL A 214 16.80 2.96 -34.04
CA VAL A 214 17.86 3.53 -34.90
C VAL A 214 18.88 4.24 -34.01
N LEU A 215 20.17 4.01 -34.26
CA LEU A 215 21.23 4.69 -33.53
C LEU A 215 21.26 6.19 -33.90
N PRO A 216 21.50 7.10 -32.93
CA PRO A 216 21.52 8.54 -33.21
C PRO A 216 22.50 8.89 -34.34
N GLY A 217 22.02 9.62 -35.34
CA GLY A 217 22.84 10.06 -36.49
C GLY A 217 23.07 8.99 -37.56
N LYS A 218 22.44 7.82 -37.47
CA LYS A 218 22.57 6.72 -38.44
C LYS A 218 21.33 6.46 -39.29
N ASP A 219 20.41 7.42 -39.37
CA ASP A 219 19.18 7.28 -40.15
C ASP A 219 19.44 7.02 -41.65
N GLY A 220 20.53 7.59 -42.18
CA GLY A 220 20.98 7.42 -43.56
C GLY A 220 21.95 6.25 -43.79
N GLU A 221 22.31 5.48 -42.76
CA GLU A 221 23.20 4.32 -42.90
C GLU A 221 22.51 3.24 -43.74
N LEU A 222 23.23 2.69 -44.72
CA LEU A 222 22.74 1.63 -45.61
C LEU A 222 22.96 0.24 -45.02
N ASP A 223 24.02 0.07 -44.22
CA ASP A 223 24.29 -1.20 -43.54
C ASP A 223 23.37 -1.38 -42.33
N PRO A 224 22.45 -2.37 -42.35
CA PRO A 224 21.56 -2.64 -41.22
C PRO A 224 22.32 -2.98 -39.93
N LEU A 225 23.48 -3.64 -40.03
CA LEU A 225 24.28 -4.04 -38.86
C LEU A 225 24.75 -2.84 -38.04
N LEU A 226 25.06 -1.74 -38.73
CA LEU A 226 25.56 -0.51 -38.13
C LEU A 226 24.45 0.48 -37.81
N LYS A 227 23.28 0.37 -38.45
CA LYS A 227 22.14 1.29 -38.32
C LYS A 227 21.36 1.12 -37.02
N TYR A 228 21.13 -0.12 -36.60
CA TYR A 228 20.20 -0.43 -35.52
C TYR A 228 20.89 -0.88 -34.23
N ASN A 229 20.26 -0.61 -33.09
CA ASN A 229 20.61 -1.22 -31.82
C ASN A 229 20.02 -2.64 -31.74
N TRP A 230 20.75 -3.61 -32.29
CA TRP A 230 20.32 -5.01 -32.33
C TRP A 230 20.08 -5.62 -30.95
N GLN A 231 20.84 -5.21 -29.93
CA GLN A 231 20.63 -5.68 -28.57
C GLN A 231 19.23 -5.30 -28.08
N ALA A 232 18.81 -4.05 -28.29
CA ALA A 232 17.51 -3.56 -27.88
C ALA A 232 16.36 -4.20 -28.69
N ILE A 233 16.57 -4.45 -29.99
CA ILE A 233 15.62 -5.18 -30.85
C ILE A 233 15.45 -6.63 -30.38
N CYS A 234 16.53 -7.35 -30.10
CA CYS A 234 16.45 -8.73 -29.61
C CYS A 234 15.76 -8.80 -28.24
N ILE A 235 16.07 -7.86 -27.33
CA ILE A 235 15.40 -7.77 -26.02
C ILE A 235 13.90 -7.52 -26.20
N THR A 236 13.50 -6.60 -27.07
CA THR A 236 12.08 -6.30 -27.30
C THR A 236 11.33 -7.46 -27.97
N LEU A 237 11.96 -8.19 -28.89
CA LEU A 237 11.41 -9.42 -29.47
C LEU A 237 11.21 -10.50 -28.39
N LEU A 238 12.19 -10.70 -27.50
CA LEU A 238 12.09 -11.65 -26.38
C LEU A 238 11.00 -11.25 -25.38
N MET A 239 10.83 -9.94 -25.12
CA MET A 239 9.77 -9.44 -24.25
C MET A 239 8.38 -9.65 -24.86
N ASN A 240 8.24 -9.40 -26.17
CA ASN A 240 6.95 -9.50 -26.86
C ASN A 240 6.52 -10.95 -27.08
N ALA A 241 7.41 -11.79 -27.64
CA ALA A 241 7.08 -13.18 -27.96
C ALA A 241 7.24 -14.14 -26.76
N GLY A 242 8.23 -13.89 -25.90
CA GLY A 242 8.56 -14.76 -24.77
C GLY A 242 7.88 -14.41 -23.45
N GLY A 243 7.18 -13.27 -23.38
CA GLY A 243 6.53 -12.78 -22.14
C GLY A 243 7.52 -12.53 -20.98
N VAL A 244 8.81 -12.44 -21.29
CA VAL A 244 9.87 -12.30 -20.29
C VAL A 244 9.95 -10.85 -19.82
N ARG A 245 9.95 -10.64 -18.50
CA ARG A 245 10.12 -9.28 -17.94
C ARG A 245 11.60 -8.89 -17.99
N VAL A 246 11.88 -7.60 -18.22
CA VAL A 246 13.25 -7.01 -18.26
C VAL A 246 14.17 -7.54 -17.16
N ARG A 247 13.63 -7.77 -15.95
CA ARG A 247 14.38 -8.27 -14.80
C ARG A 247 15.00 -9.66 -15.00
N LEU A 248 14.34 -10.56 -15.75
CA LEU A 248 14.88 -11.89 -16.08
C LEU A 248 15.92 -11.82 -17.22
N LEU A 249 15.79 -10.85 -18.13
CA LEU A 249 16.75 -10.65 -19.21
C LEU A 249 18.08 -10.06 -18.70
N ALA A 250 18.04 -9.24 -17.65
CA ALA A 250 19.25 -8.71 -17.02
C ALA A 250 20.15 -9.81 -16.43
N GLU A 251 19.58 -10.94 -16.00
CA GLU A 251 20.35 -12.09 -15.48
C GLU A 251 20.99 -12.92 -16.63
N LEU A 252 20.40 -12.91 -17.82
CA LEU A 252 20.90 -13.63 -19.00
C LEU A 252 22.01 -12.88 -19.76
N ILE A 253 22.06 -11.55 -19.65
CA ILE A 253 23.01 -10.69 -20.38
C ILE A 253 24.38 -10.60 -19.66
N ILE A 254 24.48 -11.08 -18.41
CA ILE A 254 25.70 -11.03 -17.58
C ILE A 254 26.52 -12.34 -17.69
N ILE A 255 26.07 -13.32 -18.48
CA ILE A 255 26.80 -14.56 -18.81
C ILE A 255 27.43 -14.39 -20.20
#